data_AF-A0A5D0TW48-F1
#
_entry.id   AF-A0A5D0TW48-F1
#
_cell.length_a   1.000
_cell.length_b   1.000
_cell.length_c   1.000
_cell.angle_alpha   90.00
_cell.angle_beta   90.00
_cell.angle_gamma   90.00
#
_symmetry.space_group_name_H-M   'P 1'
#
loop_
_entity.id
_entity.type
_entity.pdbx_description
1 polymer ?
#
loop_
_entity_poly.entity_id
_entity_poly.type
_entity_poly.pdbx_seq_one_letter_code
_entity_poly.pdbx_strand_id
1 'polypeptide(L)'
;MRRVTALLIAAAMVATAGANVPDGGGSGWASPGLVGGGGWPFTSVPLAPDAGDGASYLPDSSVVRLADGRVRLMPTGGETPITVDPSDPRVGRAVRSDSAWLASGGVPTGGPGPATGADRGYRDMAARALLDLRLLTRPNGASLASWYAQWRYCWPRDSAFAVAAFTVTGHPAEARRVLRFLARAQNRSGMWAARYNPDGTAVADGRAPQLDSLGWVLWATWFFSVQARSSDARAWDMPDDLWPMVLRAADHLSRTLDAEGLPPASSDYWERDHRRERDPRRPTLGVVGPVLAGLRSAADLARARGESAKAAEWRRAAQRVSDAVARQFAPYGYPRSPVPHGSMDTSVTFIAPPFAPADATVTAAIAKAQAKQLLPNGGVLPGEGWSGNPDVAWTPETALFGLNAAASGRTDEAATWLSWLSANRTSLGVLPEKVGATGRPAGPAPLGWTASIVLLGLTALQRPLPVPPP
;
A
#
# COMPACT_ATOMS: atom_id res chain seq x y z
N MET A 1 -17.44 -65.45 -0.51
CA MET A 1 -16.13 -65.55 0.15
C MET A 1 -15.66 -64.15 0.55
N ARG A 2 -15.17 -63.98 1.80
CA ARG A 2 -14.08 -63.12 2.31
C ARG A 2 -13.79 -61.76 1.58
N ARG A 3 -13.90 -60.59 2.24
CA ARG A 3 -12.87 -59.92 3.12
C ARG A 3 -11.56 -59.61 2.36
N VAL A 4 -10.87 -58.45 2.40
CA VAL A 4 -10.73 -57.32 3.37
C VAL A 4 -9.96 -56.18 2.62
N THR A 5 -10.38 -54.91 2.59
CA THR A 5 -9.99 -53.75 3.46
C THR A 5 -8.62 -53.06 3.19
N ALA A 6 -8.72 -51.77 2.77
CA ALA A 6 -7.89 -50.58 3.15
C ALA A 6 -6.48 -50.25 2.59
N LEU A 7 -6.24 -48.91 2.46
CA LEU A 7 -4.99 -48.14 2.77
C LEU A 7 -3.76 -48.43 1.86
N LEU A 8 -2.99 -47.52 1.24
CA LEU A 8 -2.49 -46.13 1.47
C LEU A 8 -2.07 -45.55 0.08
N ILE A 9 -1.66 -44.29 -0.18
CA ILE A 9 -1.48 -43.01 0.56
C ILE A 9 -1.80 -41.87 -0.45
N ALA A 10 -2.18 -40.68 0.01
CA ALA A 10 -2.14 -39.46 -0.81
C ALA A 10 -0.90 -38.62 -0.43
N ALA A 11 0.06 -38.47 -1.36
CA ALA A 11 1.27 -37.68 -1.14
C ALA A 11 1.01 -36.18 -1.38
N ALA A 12 0.32 -35.53 -0.43
CA ALA A 12 0.23 -34.08 -0.40
C ALA A 12 1.56 -33.49 0.09
N MET A 13 2.38 -32.94 -0.82
CA MET A 13 3.53 -32.14 -0.40
C MET A 13 3.05 -30.81 0.20
N VAL A 14 3.16 -30.70 1.52
CA VAL A 14 2.90 -29.47 2.26
C VAL A 14 4.03 -28.48 2.00
N ALA A 15 3.87 -27.66 0.96
CA ALA A 15 4.72 -26.50 0.73
C ALA A 15 4.38 -25.40 1.76
N THR A 16 5.20 -25.28 2.80
CA THR A 16 5.05 -24.24 3.83
C THR A 16 5.50 -22.87 3.30
N ALA A 17 4.62 -22.22 2.54
CA ALA A 17 4.83 -20.87 2.01
C ALA A 17 4.73 -19.78 3.10
N GLY A 18 5.70 -19.77 4.03
CA GLY A 18 6.15 -18.53 4.63
C GLY A 18 6.85 -17.65 3.58
N ALA A 19 7.17 -16.40 3.92
CA ALA A 19 7.77 -15.41 3.02
C ALA A 19 9.23 -15.68 2.58
N ASN A 20 9.59 -16.95 2.33
CA ASN A 20 10.83 -17.32 1.68
C ASN A 20 10.66 -17.14 0.17
N VAL A 21 10.99 -15.95 -0.32
CA VAL A 21 11.36 -15.80 -1.74
C VAL A 21 12.58 -16.69 -1.99
N PRO A 22 12.59 -17.55 -3.03
CA PRO A 22 13.78 -18.33 -3.35
C PRO A 22 14.89 -17.39 -3.81
N ASP A 23 15.97 -17.28 -3.03
CA ASP A 23 17.24 -16.70 -3.47
C ASP A 23 17.90 -17.65 -4.49
N GLY A 24 17.41 -17.60 -5.73
CA GLY A 24 18.08 -18.16 -6.89
C GLY A 24 18.96 -17.09 -7.54
N GLY A 25 20.26 -17.34 -7.63
CA GLY A 25 21.27 -16.42 -8.18
C GLY A 25 21.21 -16.21 -9.70
N GLY A 26 20.02 -15.98 -10.25
CA GLY A 26 19.82 -15.41 -11.58
C GLY A 26 19.68 -13.89 -11.50
N SER A 27 19.87 -13.19 -12.62
CA SER A 27 19.70 -11.75 -12.71
C SER A 27 18.32 -11.31 -12.20
N GLY A 28 18.29 -10.53 -11.13
CA GLY A 28 17.06 -10.10 -10.46
C GLY A 28 16.11 -9.42 -11.44
N TRP A 29 14.94 -10.03 -11.66
CA TRP A 29 14.01 -9.63 -12.71
C TRP A 29 13.15 -8.42 -12.30
N ALA A 30 13.80 -7.26 -12.19
CA ALA A 30 13.14 -5.97 -12.13
C ALA A 30 12.81 -5.51 -13.55
N SER A 31 11.53 -5.25 -13.84
CA SER A 31 11.16 -4.62 -15.11
C SER A 31 11.38 -3.11 -15.04
N PRO A 32 11.77 -2.47 -16.16
CA PRO A 32 11.90 -1.02 -16.23
C PRO A 32 10.58 -0.29 -15.99
N GLY A 33 9.41 -0.86 -16.33
CA GLY A 33 8.10 -0.24 -16.15
C GLY A 33 6.97 -0.90 -16.96
N LEU A 34 5.81 -0.23 -17.02
CA LEU A 34 4.60 -0.69 -17.73
C LEU A 34 4.34 0.12 -19.00
N VAL A 35 3.94 -0.54 -20.08
CA VAL A 35 3.39 0.13 -21.26
C VAL A 35 1.86 0.27 -21.09
N GLY A 36 1.34 1.46 -21.37
CA GLY A 36 -0.09 1.80 -21.27
C GLY A 36 -0.54 2.78 -22.35
N GLY A 37 -1.39 3.74 -21.99
CA GLY A 37 -1.83 4.84 -22.87
C GLY A 37 -3.11 4.58 -23.67
N GLY A 38 -3.70 3.39 -23.64
CA GLY A 38 -4.91 3.10 -24.44
C GLY A 38 -6.16 3.90 -24.06
N GLY A 39 -6.20 4.50 -22.86
CA GLY A 39 -7.44 5.00 -22.28
C GLY A 39 -8.32 3.85 -21.75
N TRP A 40 -9.58 4.14 -21.45
CA TRP A 40 -10.49 3.15 -20.84
C TRP A 40 -11.06 2.15 -21.88
N PRO A 41 -11.18 0.85 -21.58
CA PRO A 41 -10.72 0.17 -20.36
C PRO A 41 -9.20 0.05 -20.29
N PHE A 42 -8.61 0.31 -19.12
CA PHE A 42 -7.16 0.31 -18.96
C PHE A 42 -6.59 -1.11 -19.10
N THR A 43 -5.66 -1.24 -20.05
CA THR A 43 -4.80 -2.41 -20.22
C THR A 43 -3.34 -1.97 -20.12
N SER A 44 -2.51 -2.88 -19.65
CA SER A 44 -1.07 -2.67 -19.49
C SER A 44 -0.33 -3.97 -19.71
N VAL A 45 0.93 -3.84 -20.11
CA VAL A 45 1.87 -4.95 -20.25
C VAL A 45 3.21 -4.55 -19.65
N PRO A 46 4.00 -5.50 -19.15
CA PRO A 46 5.34 -5.19 -18.71
C PRO A 46 6.19 -4.78 -19.93
N LEU A 47 7.03 -3.76 -19.78
CA LEU A 47 8.14 -3.60 -20.72
C LEU A 47 9.21 -4.64 -20.38
N ALA A 48 9.68 -5.35 -21.38
CA ALA A 48 10.74 -6.34 -21.21
C ALA A 48 12.06 -5.63 -20.84
N PRO A 49 12.92 -6.21 -19.97
CA PRO A 49 14.12 -5.52 -19.48
C PRO A 49 15.09 -5.07 -20.58
N ASP A 50 15.28 -5.88 -21.61
CA ASP A 50 16.06 -5.59 -22.81
C ASP A 50 15.54 -4.39 -23.62
N ALA A 51 14.22 -4.18 -23.63
CA ALA A 51 13.59 -3.02 -24.24
C ALA A 51 13.60 -1.76 -23.35
N GLY A 52 14.14 -1.84 -22.14
CA GLY A 52 14.22 -0.73 -21.17
C GLY A 52 15.43 0.18 -21.33
N ASP A 53 16.54 -0.32 -21.87
CA ASP A 53 17.76 0.46 -22.02
C ASP A 53 17.59 1.50 -23.14
N GLY A 54 17.88 2.77 -22.82
CA GLY A 54 17.65 3.91 -23.73
C GLY A 54 16.17 4.25 -23.98
N ALA A 55 15.22 3.53 -23.37
CA ALA A 55 13.81 3.86 -23.46
C ALA A 55 13.41 4.96 -22.46
N SER A 56 12.29 5.63 -22.72
CA SER A 56 11.73 6.68 -21.87
C SER A 56 10.21 6.78 -22.03
N TYR A 57 9.49 7.22 -21.00
CA TYR A 57 8.09 7.62 -21.18
C TYR A 57 8.00 8.94 -21.95
N LEU A 58 7.02 9.07 -22.85
CA LEU A 58 6.62 10.38 -23.34
C LEU A 58 5.97 11.16 -22.17
N PRO A 59 6.21 12.48 -22.04
CA PRO A 59 5.76 13.28 -20.89
C PRO A 59 4.28 13.07 -20.53
N ASP A 60 4.02 12.95 -19.22
CA ASP A 60 2.69 12.74 -18.64
C ASP A 60 1.88 11.60 -19.26
N SER A 61 2.56 10.52 -19.66
CA SER A 61 1.93 9.33 -20.25
C SER A 61 2.61 8.02 -19.86
N SER A 62 1.93 6.91 -20.14
CA SER A 62 2.49 5.55 -20.11
C SER A 62 2.84 5.03 -21.51
N VAL A 63 3.01 5.94 -22.47
CA VAL A 63 3.50 5.65 -23.81
C VAL A 63 5.04 5.68 -23.77
N VAL A 64 5.69 4.62 -24.28
CA VAL A 64 7.15 4.47 -24.18
C VAL A 64 7.80 4.74 -25.54
N ARG A 65 8.76 5.66 -25.59
CA ARG A 65 9.73 5.77 -26.68
C ARG A 65 10.86 4.76 -26.43
N LEU A 66 11.16 3.92 -27.41
CA LEU A 66 12.25 2.96 -27.39
C LEU A 66 13.56 3.61 -27.86
N ALA A 67 14.70 2.96 -27.60
CA ALA A 67 16.02 3.45 -28.01
C ALA A 67 16.18 3.64 -29.54
N ASP A 68 15.46 2.86 -30.35
CA ASP A 68 15.42 3.01 -31.81
C ASP A 68 14.51 4.15 -32.31
N GLY A 69 13.99 4.96 -31.39
CA GLY A 69 13.12 6.11 -31.65
C GLY A 69 11.64 5.76 -31.83
N ARG A 70 11.27 4.50 -32.09
CA ARG A 70 9.88 4.06 -32.24
C ARG A 70 9.11 4.16 -30.92
N VAL A 71 7.79 4.18 -31.01
CA VAL A 71 6.89 4.35 -29.86
C VAL A 71 6.06 3.10 -29.62
N ARG A 72 6.09 2.60 -28.38
CA ARG A 72 5.33 1.44 -27.90
C ARG A 72 4.19 1.91 -26.99
N LEU A 73 2.97 1.46 -27.29
CA LEU A 73 1.74 1.84 -26.58
C LEU A 73 0.68 0.74 -26.60
N MET A 74 -0.25 0.78 -25.66
CA MET A 74 -1.47 -0.01 -25.68
C MET A 74 -2.53 0.71 -26.53
N PRO A 75 -3.12 0.07 -27.56
CA PRO A 75 -4.24 0.64 -28.29
C PRO A 75 -5.49 0.77 -27.40
N THR A 76 -6.37 1.73 -27.70
CA THR A 76 -7.68 1.85 -27.03
C THR A 76 -8.50 0.59 -27.20
N GLY A 77 -8.91 -0.02 -26.07
CA GLY A 77 -9.64 -1.30 -26.05
C GLY A 77 -8.81 -2.52 -26.45
N GLY A 78 -7.50 -2.39 -26.69
CA GLY A 78 -6.62 -3.48 -27.06
C GLY A 78 -5.94 -4.16 -25.86
N GLU A 79 -5.69 -5.46 -25.96
CA GLU A 79 -4.98 -6.24 -24.92
C GLU A 79 -3.49 -6.47 -25.23
N THR A 80 -3.03 -6.13 -26.44
CA THR A 80 -1.66 -6.32 -26.91
C THR A 80 -1.03 -4.96 -27.28
N PRO A 81 0.24 -4.69 -26.90
CA PRO A 81 0.92 -3.46 -27.29
C PRO A 81 1.20 -3.44 -28.80
N ILE A 82 1.21 -2.24 -29.38
CA ILE A 82 1.76 -1.99 -30.71
C ILE A 82 3.07 -1.21 -30.60
N THR A 83 3.92 -1.31 -31.62
CA THR A 83 5.11 -0.46 -31.78
C THR A 83 5.01 0.22 -33.14
N VAL A 84 5.04 1.56 -33.14
CA VAL A 84 4.69 2.42 -34.29
C VAL A 84 5.69 3.56 -34.44
N ASP A 85 5.65 4.23 -35.58
CA ASP A 85 6.37 5.48 -35.80
C ASP A 85 5.86 6.59 -34.84
N PRO A 86 6.71 7.52 -34.35
CA PRO A 86 6.28 8.64 -33.51
C PRO A 86 5.18 9.53 -34.10
N SER A 87 5.06 9.60 -35.44
CA SER A 87 4.03 10.37 -36.14
C SER A 87 2.65 9.69 -36.17
N ASP A 88 2.55 8.42 -35.76
CA ASP A 88 1.27 7.69 -35.78
C ASP A 88 0.23 8.41 -34.87
N PRO A 89 -0.98 8.73 -35.38
CA PRO A 89 -1.97 9.49 -34.63
C PRO A 89 -2.47 8.77 -33.36
N ARG A 90 -2.23 7.46 -33.21
CA ARG A 90 -2.45 6.71 -31.96
C ARG A 90 -1.55 7.18 -30.83
N VAL A 91 -0.31 7.58 -31.12
CA VAL A 91 0.64 8.13 -30.13
C VAL A 91 0.05 9.39 -29.48
N GLY A 92 -0.36 10.36 -30.30
CA GLY A 92 -0.95 11.61 -29.82
C GLY A 92 -2.27 11.41 -29.08
N ARG A 93 -3.10 10.44 -29.49
CA ARG A 93 -4.32 10.07 -28.74
C ARG A 93 -4.00 9.46 -27.37
N ALA A 94 -3.02 8.56 -27.31
CA ALA A 94 -2.64 7.88 -26.08
C ALA A 94 -2.03 8.84 -25.05
N VAL A 95 -1.11 9.70 -25.47
CA VAL A 95 -0.54 10.76 -24.61
C VAL A 95 -1.63 11.68 -24.06
N ARG A 96 -2.56 12.15 -24.91
CA ARG A 96 -3.69 12.97 -24.45
C ARG A 96 -4.63 12.24 -23.48
N SER A 97 -4.81 10.94 -23.62
CA SER A 97 -5.66 10.14 -22.72
C SER A 97 -5.07 9.94 -21.32
N ASP A 98 -3.74 9.98 -21.19
CA ASP A 98 -3.07 9.90 -19.90
C ASP A 98 -2.92 11.29 -19.28
N SER A 99 -2.46 12.29 -20.04
CA SER A 99 -2.28 13.65 -19.52
C SER A 99 -3.60 14.33 -19.14
N ALA A 100 -4.69 14.14 -19.90
CA ALA A 100 -6.00 14.66 -19.53
C ALA A 100 -6.60 13.99 -18.28
N TRP A 101 -6.19 12.75 -17.97
CA TRP A 101 -6.60 12.10 -16.73
C TRP A 101 -5.77 12.60 -15.54
N LEU A 102 -4.45 12.72 -15.69
CA LEU A 102 -3.60 13.35 -14.67
C LEU A 102 -4.08 14.78 -14.33
N ALA A 103 -4.50 15.54 -15.35
CA ALA A 103 -5.05 16.89 -15.21
C ALA A 103 -6.51 16.93 -14.70
N SER A 104 -7.19 15.78 -14.56
CA SER A 104 -8.51 15.72 -13.91
C SER A 104 -8.44 15.71 -12.38
N GLY A 105 -7.26 15.38 -11.84
CA GLY A 105 -6.90 15.53 -10.44
C GLY A 105 -5.71 16.49 -10.26
N GLY A 106 -4.94 16.27 -9.20
CA GLY A 106 -3.72 17.01 -8.87
C GLY A 106 -2.51 16.10 -8.73
N VAL A 107 -1.38 16.53 -9.28
CA VAL A 107 -0.07 15.86 -9.13
C VAL A 107 0.70 16.54 -7.99
N PRO A 108 0.89 15.90 -6.82
CA PRO A 108 1.54 16.54 -5.68
C PRO A 108 3.05 16.68 -5.90
N THR A 109 3.60 17.87 -5.66
CA THR A 109 5.03 18.17 -5.87
C THR A 109 5.86 18.11 -4.60
N GLY A 110 5.23 17.94 -3.43
CA GLY A 110 5.88 18.14 -2.13
C GLY A 110 6.07 19.61 -1.73
N GLY A 111 5.62 20.55 -2.57
CA GLY A 111 5.74 21.99 -2.32
C GLY A 111 7.19 22.50 -2.41
N PRO A 112 7.41 23.82 -2.27
CA PRO A 112 8.75 24.38 -2.25
C PRO A 112 9.54 23.93 -1.01
N GLY A 113 10.87 23.94 -1.11
CA GLY A 113 11.74 23.78 0.06
C GLY A 113 11.62 24.97 1.01
N PRO A 114 11.41 24.79 2.33
CA PRO A 114 11.23 25.92 3.26
C PRO A 114 12.48 26.80 3.37
N ALA A 115 13.67 26.22 3.17
CA ALA A 115 14.94 26.94 3.17
C ALA A 115 15.28 27.63 1.83
N THR A 116 14.73 27.18 0.70
CA THR A 116 15.17 27.60 -0.64
C THR A 116 14.09 28.28 -1.48
N GLY A 117 12.80 28.10 -1.15
CA GLY A 117 11.66 28.51 -1.97
C GLY A 117 11.50 27.76 -3.30
N ALA A 118 12.45 26.89 -3.67
CA ALA A 118 12.50 26.21 -4.96
C ALA A 118 11.68 24.90 -4.97
N ASP A 119 11.19 24.50 -6.14
CA ASP A 119 10.58 23.17 -6.35
C ASP A 119 11.57 22.07 -5.99
N ARG A 120 11.08 21.04 -5.28
CA ARG A 120 11.88 19.87 -4.86
C ARG A 120 12.07 18.85 -5.98
N GLY A 121 11.43 19.02 -7.14
CA GLY A 121 11.60 18.18 -8.33
C GLY A 121 10.84 16.85 -8.28
N TYR A 122 9.88 16.68 -7.37
CA TYR A 122 9.17 15.41 -7.21
C TYR A 122 8.00 15.20 -8.17
N ARG A 123 7.62 16.22 -8.97
CA ARG A 123 6.48 16.16 -9.91
C ARG A 123 6.51 14.91 -10.80
N ASP A 124 7.65 14.59 -11.39
CA ASP A 124 7.75 13.49 -12.35
C ASP A 124 7.65 12.11 -11.68
N MET A 125 8.14 11.99 -10.43
CA MET A 125 7.90 10.80 -9.61
C MET A 125 6.40 10.65 -9.27
N ALA A 126 5.73 11.75 -8.93
CA ALA A 126 4.29 11.74 -8.60
C ALA A 126 3.41 11.43 -9.83
N ALA A 127 3.70 12.05 -10.98
CA ALA A 127 2.98 11.78 -12.23
C ALA A 127 3.13 10.32 -12.66
N ARG A 128 4.35 9.76 -12.59
CA ARG A 128 4.62 8.35 -12.87
C ARG A 128 3.90 7.43 -11.88
N ALA A 129 3.98 7.70 -10.59
CA ALA A 129 3.29 6.94 -9.54
C ALA A 129 1.76 6.90 -9.76
N LEU A 130 1.14 8.03 -10.13
CA LEU A 130 -0.29 8.10 -10.45
C LEU A 130 -0.65 7.24 -11.68
N LEU A 131 0.12 7.35 -12.75
CA LEU A 131 -0.08 6.54 -13.96
C LEU A 131 0.14 5.05 -13.70
N ASP A 132 1.11 4.67 -12.86
CA ASP A 132 1.33 3.28 -12.46
C ASP A 132 0.12 2.74 -11.67
N LEU A 133 -0.39 3.48 -10.69
CA LEU A 133 -1.62 3.11 -9.98
C LEU A 133 -2.82 2.97 -10.92
N ARG A 134 -2.96 3.85 -11.92
CA ARG A 134 -4.00 3.79 -12.96
C ARG A 134 -3.92 2.48 -13.75
N LEU A 135 -2.72 2.08 -14.17
CA LEU A 135 -2.49 0.85 -14.95
C LEU A 135 -2.58 -0.43 -14.12
N LEU A 136 -2.26 -0.37 -12.82
CA LEU A 136 -2.44 -1.48 -11.87
C LEU A 136 -3.91 -1.67 -11.45
N THR A 137 -4.77 -0.67 -11.67
CA THR A 137 -6.20 -0.73 -11.35
C THR A 137 -7.03 -1.24 -12.52
N ARG A 138 -7.54 -2.48 -12.40
CA ARG A 138 -8.38 -3.13 -13.42
C ARG A 138 -9.78 -2.49 -13.52
N PRO A 139 -10.50 -2.66 -14.64
CA PRO A 139 -11.82 -2.04 -14.83
C PRO A 139 -12.88 -2.42 -13.78
N ASN A 140 -12.81 -3.62 -13.20
CA ASN A 140 -13.67 -4.08 -12.10
C ASN A 140 -13.32 -3.46 -10.73
N GLY A 141 -12.21 -2.72 -10.62
CA GLY A 141 -11.68 -2.13 -9.40
C GLY A 141 -10.60 -2.96 -8.68
N ALA A 142 -10.16 -4.11 -9.22
CA ALA A 142 -9.05 -4.86 -8.62
C ALA A 142 -7.76 -4.04 -8.75
N SER A 143 -7.17 -3.61 -7.63
CA SER A 143 -5.90 -2.88 -7.58
C SER A 143 -4.77 -3.86 -7.32
N LEU A 144 -3.95 -4.13 -8.34
CA LEU A 144 -2.85 -5.08 -8.22
C LEU A 144 -1.65 -4.46 -7.48
N ALA A 145 -0.97 -5.23 -6.63
CA ALA A 145 0.25 -4.75 -5.96
C ALA A 145 1.35 -4.44 -6.98
N SER A 146 1.55 -5.34 -7.95
CA SER A 146 2.38 -5.11 -9.13
C SER A 146 1.87 -5.92 -10.33
N TRP A 147 2.49 -5.78 -11.50
CA TRP A 147 2.12 -6.55 -12.69
C TRP A 147 2.92 -7.87 -12.84
N TYR A 148 3.92 -8.10 -11.99
CA TYR A 148 4.91 -9.18 -12.15
C TYR A 148 4.60 -10.39 -11.29
N ALA A 149 4.54 -11.56 -11.94
CA ALA A 149 4.52 -12.89 -11.33
C ALA A 149 3.64 -12.96 -10.05
N GLN A 150 4.20 -13.35 -8.91
CA GLN A 150 3.50 -13.53 -7.64
C GLN A 150 2.96 -12.24 -6.98
N TRP A 151 3.21 -11.05 -7.54
CA TRP A 151 2.61 -9.78 -7.10
C TRP A 151 1.40 -9.35 -7.95
N ARG A 152 1.03 -10.11 -8.99
CA ARG A 152 -0.14 -9.85 -9.86
C ARG A 152 -1.48 -10.22 -9.20
N TYR A 153 -1.60 -9.91 -7.92
CA TYR A 153 -2.81 -10.08 -7.10
C TYR A 153 -3.21 -8.77 -6.44
N CYS A 154 -4.46 -8.70 -6.01
CA CYS A 154 -5.04 -7.61 -5.25
C CYS A 154 -4.99 -7.95 -3.76
N TRP A 155 -4.14 -7.26 -3.00
CA TRP A 155 -4.15 -7.29 -1.53
C TRP A 155 -5.08 -6.21 -0.98
N PRO A 156 -5.90 -6.47 0.06
CA PRO A 156 -6.75 -5.44 0.65
C PRO A 156 -5.97 -4.27 1.26
N ARG A 157 -4.82 -4.53 1.91
CA ARG A 157 -3.87 -3.50 2.40
C ARG A 157 -3.41 -2.58 1.27
N ASP A 158 -2.73 -3.13 0.26
CA ASP A 158 -2.20 -2.37 -0.88
C ASP A 158 -3.31 -1.56 -1.59
N SER A 159 -4.51 -2.17 -1.72
CA SER A 159 -5.70 -1.52 -2.28
C SER A 159 -6.21 -0.35 -1.44
N ALA A 160 -6.16 -0.45 -0.11
CA ALA A 160 -6.55 0.63 0.80
C ALA A 160 -5.61 1.85 0.65
N PHE A 161 -4.31 1.62 0.49
CA PHE A 161 -3.36 2.69 0.17
C PHE A 161 -3.60 3.30 -1.22
N ALA A 162 -3.91 2.49 -2.24
CA ALA A 162 -4.29 3.00 -3.56
C ALA A 162 -5.57 3.87 -3.50
N VAL A 163 -6.59 3.46 -2.74
CA VAL A 163 -7.79 4.28 -2.45
C VAL A 163 -7.40 5.62 -1.84
N ALA A 164 -6.53 5.63 -0.82
CA ALA A 164 -6.10 6.85 -0.16
C ALA A 164 -5.32 7.76 -1.12
N ALA A 165 -4.41 7.22 -1.92
CA ALA A 165 -3.64 7.97 -2.92
C ALA A 165 -4.53 8.58 -4.01
N PHE A 166 -5.45 7.82 -4.60
CA PHE A 166 -6.45 8.35 -5.54
C PHE A 166 -7.34 9.42 -4.89
N THR A 167 -7.66 9.28 -3.60
CA THR A 167 -8.43 10.29 -2.86
C THR A 167 -7.68 11.63 -2.74
N VAL A 168 -6.45 11.65 -2.21
CA VAL A 168 -5.70 12.91 -2.02
C VAL A 168 -5.33 13.62 -3.31
N THR A 169 -5.21 12.86 -4.41
CA THR A 169 -4.86 13.39 -5.73
C THR A 169 -6.09 13.76 -6.56
N GLY A 170 -7.31 13.71 -6.03
CA GLY A 170 -8.51 14.17 -6.75
C GLY A 170 -9.02 13.19 -7.82
N HIS A 171 -8.75 11.89 -7.68
CA HIS A 171 -9.24 10.81 -8.54
C HIS A 171 -10.31 9.94 -7.83
N PRO A 172 -11.45 10.51 -7.39
CA PRO A 172 -12.40 9.80 -6.54
C PRO A 172 -13.17 8.67 -7.25
N ALA A 173 -13.18 8.65 -8.58
CA ALA A 173 -13.81 7.59 -9.37
C ALA A 173 -13.01 6.28 -9.27
N GLU A 174 -11.69 6.37 -9.34
CA GLU A 174 -10.72 5.29 -9.13
C GLU A 174 -10.84 4.73 -7.71
N ALA A 175 -10.76 5.60 -6.69
CA ALA A 175 -10.94 5.23 -5.29
C ALA A 175 -12.28 4.49 -5.06
N ARG A 176 -13.39 5.01 -5.60
CA ARG A 176 -14.72 4.39 -5.50
C ARG A 176 -14.78 3.03 -6.21
N ARG A 177 -14.10 2.84 -7.34
CA ARG A 177 -14.02 1.51 -8.01
C ARG A 177 -13.30 0.48 -7.14
N VAL A 178 -12.17 0.85 -6.54
CA VAL A 178 -11.41 -0.05 -5.66
C VAL A 178 -12.19 -0.39 -4.39
N LEU A 179 -12.81 0.60 -3.73
CA LEU A 179 -13.69 0.35 -2.57
C LEU A 179 -14.85 -0.58 -2.92
N ARG A 180 -15.48 -0.41 -4.08
CA ARG A 180 -16.55 -1.31 -4.55
C ARG A 180 -16.06 -2.72 -4.89
N PHE A 181 -14.83 -2.88 -5.36
CA PHE A 181 -14.22 -4.20 -5.53
C PHE A 181 -14.05 -4.88 -4.16
N LEU A 182 -13.46 -4.19 -3.19
CA LEU A 182 -13.28 -4.70 -1.83
C LEU A 182 -14.61 -5.05 -1.16
N ALA A 183 -15.66 -4.25 -1.36
CA ALA A 183 -17.00 -4.51 -0.82
C ALA A 183 -17.65 -5.79 -1.39
N ARG A 184 -17.39 -6.14 -2.65
CA ARG A 184 -17.84 -7.41 -3.27
C ARG A 184 -16.96 -8.59 -2.88
N ALA A 185 -15.67 -8.37 -2.63
CA ALA A 185 -14.69 -9.38 -2.28
C ALA A 185 -14.75 -9.80 -0.80
N GLN A 186 -15.33 -8.96 0.08
CA GLN A 186 -15.46 -9.23 1.51
C GLN A 186 -16.40 -10.43 1.75
N ASN A 187 -15.99 -11.33 2.65
CA ASN A 187 -16.79 -12.49 3.01
C ASN A 187 -17.88 -12.15 4.07
N ARG A 188 -18.74 -13.14 4.36
CA ARG A 188 -19.84 -12.98 5.33
C ARG A 188 -19.39 -12.76 6.78
N SER A 189 -18.16 -13.13 7.17
CA SER A 189 -17.64 -12.88 8.52
C SER A 189 -17.09 -11.46 8.70
N GLY A 190 -17.03 -10.66 7.63
CA GLY A 190 -16.47 -9.30 7.62
C GLY A 190 -14.99 -9.24 7.27
N MET A 191 -14.36 -10.39 7.00
CA MET A 191 -12.95 -10.49 6.63
C MET A 191 -12.77 -10.51 5.11
N TRP A 192 -11.51 -10.36 4.71
CA TRP A 192 -11.03 -10.64 3.36
C TRP A 192 -10.10 -11.85 3.37
N ALA A 193 -9.93 -12.51 2.23
CA ALA A 193 -8.76 -13.36 2.00
C ALA A 193 -7.48 -12.50 2.00
N ALA A 194 -6.31 -13.10 2.23
CA ALA A 194 -5.03 -12.36 2.19
C ALA A 194 -4.85 -11.63 0.84
N ARG A 195 -5.21 -12.29 -0.27
CA ARG A 195 -5.10 -11.74 -1.62
C ARG A 195 -6.10 -12.36 -2.61
N TYR A 196 -6.37 -11.62 -3.69
CA TYR A 196 -7.36 -11.97 -4.71
C TYR A 196 -6.75 -11.93 -6.11
N ASN A 197 -7.23 -12.79 -6.99
CA ASN A 197 -6.96 -12.72 -8.43
C ASN A 197 -7.53 -11.44 -9.05
N PRO A 198 -7.04 -10.99 -10.23
CA PRO A 198 -7.55 -9.80 -10.92
C PRO A 198 -9.06 -9.83 -11.25
N ASP A 199 -9.70 -11.00 -11.26
CA ASP A 199 -11.15 -11.16 -11.47
C ASP A 199 -11.99 -10.97 -10.19
N GLY A 200 -11.37 -11.05 -9.00
CA GLY A 200 -12.04 -11.00 -7.70
C GLY A 200 -12.18 -12.35 -6.99
N THR A 201 -11.70 -13.45 -7.56
CA THR A 201 -11.65 -14.74 -6.86
C THR A 201 -10.55 -14.74 -5.79
N ALA A 202 -10.83 -15.32 -4.62
CA ALA A 202 -9.84 -15.42 -3.54
C ALA A 202 -8.73 -16.42 -3.91
N VAL A 203 -7.47 -16.09 -3.61
CA VAL A 203 -6.33 -16.98 -3.86
C VAL A 203 -6.26 -18.04 -2.75
N ALA A 204 -6.34 -19.31 -3.12
CA ALA A 204 -6.31 -20.45 -2.20
C ALA A 204 -4.91 -21.08 -2.11
N ASP A 205 -3.93 -20.31 -1.62
CA ASP A 205 -2.51 -20.70 -1.53
C ASP A 205 -2.03 -21.05 -0.11
N GLY A 206 -2.98 -21.26 0.82
CA GLY A 206 -2.70 -21.58 2.22
C GLY A 206 -2.51 -20.38 3.15
N ARG A 207 -2.48 -19.14 2.63
CA ARG A 207 -2.43 -17.93 3.47
C ARG A 207 -3.73 -17.75 4.26
N ALA A 208 -3.59 -17.53 5.57
CA ALA A 208 -4.71 -17.11 6.41
C ALA A 208 -5.10 -15.64 6.14
N PRO A 209 -6.38 -15.27 6.32
CA PRO A 209 -6.80 -13.86 6.43
C PRO A 209 -5.94 -13.04 7.40
N GLN A 210 -5.51 -11.86 6.95
CA GLN A 210 -4.69 -10.93 7.74
C GLN A 210 -5.60 -9.89 8.41
N LEU A 211 -5.41 -9.62 9.70
CA LEU A 211 -6.27 -8.70 10.46
C LEU A 211 -5.92 -7.21 10.24
N ASP A 212 -4.69 -6.90 9.83
CA ASP A 212 -4.26 -5.54 9.46
C ASP A 212 -5.15 -4.96 8.35
N SER A 213 -5.51 -5.79 7.39
CA SER A 213 -6.30 -5.49 6.20
C SER A 213 -7.70 -4.97 6.53
N LEU A 214 -8.33 -5.47 7.60
CA LEU A 214 -9.64 -4.94 8.05
C LEU A 214 -9.45 -3.50 8.55
N GLY A 215 -8.39 -3.24 9.30
CA GLY A 215 -8.02 -1.92 9.78
C GLY A 215 -7.75 -0.93 8.65
N TRP A 216 -6.93 -1.33 7.68
CA TRP A 216 -6.58 -0.49 6.53
C TRP A 216 -7.76 -0.17 5.62
N VAL A 217 -8.64 -1.12 5.32
CA VAL A 217 -9.82 -0.86 4.48
C VAL A 217 -10.83 0.07 5.18
N LEU A 218 -10.99 -0.04 6.51
CA LEU A 218 -11.78 0.89 7.30
C LEU A 218 -11.19 2.31 7.28
N TRP A 219 -9.87 2.43 7.49
CA TRP A 219 -9.16 3.71 7.40
C TRP A 219 -9.30 4.35 6.02
N ALA A 220 -9.06 3.61 4.93
CA ALA A 220 -9.18 4.12 3.57
C ALA A 220 -10.62 4.54 3.21
N THR A 221 -11.63 3.83 3.71
CA THR A 221 -13.04 4.19 3.51
C THR A 221 -13.40 5.49 4.25
N TRP A 222 -12.90 5.68 5.48
CA TRP A 222 -13.05 6.92 6.24
C TRP A 222 -12.30 8.08 5.57
N PHE A 223 -11.05 7.84 5.17
CA PHE A 223 -10.18 8.83 4.52
C PHE A 223 -10.79 9.34 3.21
N PHE A 224 -11.36 8.44 2.40
CA PHE A 224 -12.17 8.77 1.22
C PHE A 224 -13.38 9.66 1.57
N SER A 225 -14.10 9.33 2.65
CA SER A 225 -15.28 10.08 3.11
C SER A 225 -14.94 11.50 3.62
N VAL A 226 -13.90 11.66 4.44
CA VAL A 226 -13.57 12.97 5.03
C VAL A 226 -12.97 13.95 4.03
N GLN A 227 -12.15 13.46 3.09
CA GLN A 227 -11.58 14.29 2.02
C GLN A 227 -12.64 14.73 1.00
N ALA A 228 -13.60 13.86 0.71
CA ALA A 228 -14.75 14.19 -0.10
C ALA A 228 -15.62 15.32 0.50
N ARG A 229 -15.75 15.35 1.84
CA ARG A 229 -16.55 16.35 2.56
C ARG A 229 -15.86 17.71 2.69
N SER A 230 -14.54 17.79 2.51
CA SER A 230 -13.81 19.07 2.48
C SER A 230 -13.80 19.72 1.09
N SER A 231 -14.09 18.96 0.03
CA SER A 231 -14.29 19.46 -1.33
C SER A 231 -15.78 19.65 -1.67
N ASP A 232 -16.32 20.83 -1.35
CA ASP A 232 -17.70 21.28 -1.60
C ASP A 232 -18.84 20.41 -1.03
N ALA A 233 -19.61 20.99 -0.11
CA ALA A 233 -20.47 20.29 0.87
C ALA A 233 -21.75 19.62 0.33
N ARG A 234 -21.79 19.21 -0.94
CA ARG A 234 -22.91 18.49 -1.57
C ARG A 234 -22.53 17.31 -2.48
N ALA A 235 -21.24 17.06 -2.75
CA ALA A 235 -20.85 16.17 -3.85
C ALA A 235 -20.66 14.69 -3.43
N TRP A 236 -19.90 14.40 -2.38
CA TRP A 236 -19.58 13.04 -1.96
C TRP A 236 -19.74 12.90 -0.43
N ASP A 237 -20.78 12.20 0.01
CA ASP A 237 -20.68 11.38 1.22
C ASP A 237 -20.18 9.97 0.84
N MET A 238 -19.75 9.17 1.83
CA MET A 238 -19.46 7.76 1.63
C MET A 238 -20.70 7.05 1.02
N PRO A 239 -20.60 6.46 -0.18
CA PRO A 239 -21.73 5.79 -0.83
C PRO A 239 -22.35 4.72 0.08
N ASP A 240 -23.69 4.71 0.18
CA ASP A 240 -24.42 3.77 1.04
C ASP A 240 -24.14 2.30 0.71
N ASP A 241 -23.79 1.98 -0.54
CA ASP A 241 -23.40 0.63 -0.96
C ASP A 241 -22.09 0.13 -0.30
N LEU A 242 -21.29 1.02 0.30
CA LEU A 242 -20.11 0.67 1.09
C LEU A 242 -20.40 0.48 2.58
N TRP A 243 -21.53 0.97 3.13
CA TRP A 243 -21.82 0.85 4.57
C TRP A 243 -21.84 -0.60 5.08
N PRO A 244 -22.42 -1.60 4.36
CA PRO A 244 -22.37 -2.99 4.79
C PRO A 244 -20.96 -3.57 4.90
N MET A 245 -20.00 -3.05 4.12
CA MET A 245 -18.59 -3.46 4.19
C MET A 245 -17.94 -2.96 5.50
N VAL A 246 -18.16 -1.68 5.82
CA VAL A 246 -17.70 -1.03 7.05
C VAL A 246 -18.30 -1.72 8.28
N LEU A 247 -19.62 -1.88 8.30
CA LEU A 247 -20.38 -2.52 9.38
C LEU A 247 -19.82 -3.91 9.71
N ARG A 248 -19.64 -4.77 8.71
CA ARG A 248 -19.12 -6.14 8.93
C ARG A 248 -17.67 -6.16 9.40
N ALA A 249 -16.80 -5.31 8.85
CA ALA A 249 -15.38 -5.28 9.23
C ALA A 249 -15.20 -4.74 10.66
N ALA A 250 -15.88 -3.64 11.00
CA ALA A 250 -15.81 -3.04 12.32
C ALA A 250 -16.46 -3.91 13.40
N ASP A 251 -17.61 -4.56 13.11
CA ASP A 251 -18.21 -5.55 14.01
C ASP A 251 -17.37 -6.82 14.17
N HIS A 252 -16.57 -7.19 13.16
CA HIS A 252 -15.61 -8.28 13.30
C HIS A 252 -14.50 -7.89 14.28
N LEU A 253 -13.84 -6.75 14.05
CA LEU A 253 -12.76 -6.27 14.92
C LEU A 253 -13.26 -6.04 16.35
N SER A 254 -14.38 -5.32 16.53
CA SER A 254 -15.02 -5.05 17.82
C SER A 254 -15.23 -6.31 18.67
N ARG A 255 -15.77 -7.38 18.07
CA ARG A 255 -16.13 -8.63 18.76
C ARG A 255 -14.97 -9.62 18.96
N THR A 256 -13.86 -9.46 18.23
CA THR A 256 -12.72 -10.39 18.30
C THR A 256 -11.62 -9.96 19.27
N LEU A 257 -11.71 -8.74 19.83
CA LEU A 257 -10.78 -8.29 20.86
C LEU A 257 -10.85 -9.19 22.11
N ASP A 258 -9.68 -9.67 22.57
CA ASP A 258 -9.52 -10.42 23.82
C ASP A 258 -9.88 -9.56 25.05
N ALA A 259 -9.84 -10.14 26.26
CA ALA A 259 -10.19 -9.42 27.49
C ALA A 259 -9.28 -8.22 27.74
N GLU A 260 -7.98 -8.33 27.42
CA GLU A 260 -6.99 -7.26 27.57
C GLU A 260 -7.12 -6.14 26.52
N GLY A 261 -7.92 -6.33 25.47
CA GLY A 261 -8.24 -5.35 24.44
C GLY A 261 -7.45 -5.51 23.13
N LEU A 262 -6.71 -6.60 22.94
CA LEU A 262 -5.95 -6.86 21.71
C LEU A 262 -6.74 -7.73 20.72
N PRO A 263 -6.56 -7.53 19.39
CA PRO A 263 -7.06 -8.49 18.40
C PRO A 263 -6.31 -9.84 18.53
N PRO A 264 -6.86 -10.94 17.98
CA PRO A 264 -6.17 -12.23 17.95
C PRO A 264 -4.81 -12.13 17.23
N ALA A 265 -3.86 -12.99 17.62
CA ALA A 265 -2.62 -13.13 16.86
C ALA A 265 -2.93 -13.55 15.42
N SER A 266 -2.37 -12.81 14.46
CA SER A 266 -2.62 -12.95 13.03
C SER A 266 -1.33 -12.62 12.28
N SER A 267 -1.28 -13.05 11.02
CA SER A 267 -0.25 -12.59 10.09
C SER A 267 -0.48 -11.11 9.80
N ASP A 268 0.60 -10.34 9.72
CA ASP A 268 0.56 -8.90 9.42
C ASP A 268 1.02 -8.60 7.99
N TYR A 269 1.36 -7.34 7.73
CA TYR A 269 1.73 -6.86 6.41
C TYR A 269 2.91 -7.57 5.74
N TRP A 270 3.74 -8.31 6.50
CA TRP A 270 4.81 -9.16 5.96
C TRP A 270 4.39 -10.56 5.54
N GLU A 271 3.12 -10.93 5.74
CA GLU A 271 2.61 -12.28 5.53
C GLU A 271 3.36 -13.37 6.34
N ARG A 272 4.03 -12.96 7.44
CA ARG A 272 4.76 -13.86 8.33
C ARG A 272 3.77 -14.72 9.11
N ASP A 273 4.08 -16.01 9.26
CA ASP A 273 3.35 -16.88 10.19
C ASP A 273 3.53 -16.33 11.61
N HIS A 274 2.42 -15.93 12.25
CA HIS A 274 2.42 -15.36 13.60
C HIS A 274 3.10 -16.27 14.64
N ARG A 275 3.14 -17.58 14.38
CA ARG A 275 3.80 -18.58 15.23
C ARG A 275 5.32 -18.45 15.25
N ARG A 276 5.90 -17.68 14.32
CA ARG A 276 7.33 -17.35 14.22
C ARG A 276 7.68 -15.95 14.79
N GLU A 277 6.70 -15.24 15.35
CA GLU A 277 6.95 -14.01 16.10
C GLU A 277 7.41 -14.32 17.53
N ARG A 278 8.10 -13.37 18.19
CA ARG A 278 8.69 -13.61 19.52
C ARG A 278 7.69 -13.90 20.63
N ASP A 279 6.46 -13.37 20.53
CA ASP A 279 5.33 -13.88 21.30
C ASP A 279 4.25 -14.35 20.33
N PRO A 280 4.16 -15.65 20.03
CA PRO A 280 3.24 -16.17 19.02
C PRO A 280 1.76 -16.11 19.45
N ARG A 281 1.50 -15.77 20.73
CA ARG A 281 0.15 -15.65 21.31
C ARG A 281 -0.42 -14.24 21.20
N ARG A 282 0.41 -13.23 20.92
CA ARG A 282 0.02 -11.82 20.82
C ARG A 282 0.14 -11.32 19.38
N PRO A 283 -0.73 -10.39 18.95
CA PRO A 283 -0.58 -9.73 17.66
C PRO A 283 0.71 -8.88 17.62
N THR A 284 1.26 -8.66 16.42
CA THR A 284 2.34 -7.69 16.22
C THR A 284 1.79 -6.26 16.22
N LEU A 285 2.65 -5.26 16.41
CA LEU A 285 2.28 -3.86 16.22
C LEU A 285 1.76 -3.59 14.79
N GLY A 286 2.26 -4.35 13.81
CA GLY A 286 1.78 -4.39 12.43
C GLY A 286 0.32 -4.86 12.25
N VAL A 287 -0.26 -5.56 13.22
CA VAL A 287 -1.72 -5.84 13.28
C VAL A 287 -2.44 -4.79 14.13
N VAL A 288 -1.88 -4.44 15.30
CA VAL A 288 -2.57 -3.62 16.31
C VAL A 288 -2.76 -2.18 15.85
N GLY A 289 -1.74 -1.56 15.25
CA GLY A 289 -1.82 -0.18 14.74
C GLY A 289 -2.94 0.01 13.70
N PRO A 290 -3.00 -0.80 12.63
CA PRO A 290 -4.06 -0.73 11.63
C PRO A 290 -5.45 -0.98 12.23
N VAL A 291 -5.59 -1.94 13.15
CA VAL A 291 -6.86 -2.22 13.84
C VAL A 291 -7.34 -1.01 14.67
N LEU A 292 -6.43 -0.33 15.36
CA LEU A 292 -6.74 0.91 16.10
C LEU A 292 -7.18 2.03 15.15
N ALA A 293 -6.41 2.29 14.08
CA ALA A 293 -6.75 3.29 13.07
C ALA A 293 -8.10 3.01 12.39
N GLY A 294 -8.39 1.74 12.08
CA GLY A 294 -9.64 1.29 11.48
C GLY A 294 -10.85 1.39 12.39
N LEU A 295 -10.74 1.06 13.69
CA LEU A 295 -11.85 1.20 14.64
C LEU A 295 -12.18 2.68 14.92
N ARG A 296 -11.17 3.55 15.03
CA ARG A 296 -11.36 5.01 15.08
C ARG A 296 -12.09 5.55 13.86
N SER A 297 -11.61 5.15 12.68
CA SER A 297 -12.18 5.48 11.38
C SER A 297 -13.65 5.03 11.25
N ALA A 298 -13.96 3.80 11.69
CA ALA A 298 -15.31 3.26 11.69
C ALA A 298 -16.24 4.02 12.65
N ALA A 299 -15.77 4.34 13.87
CA ALA A 299 -16.54 5.08 14.86
C ALA A 299 -16.91 6.50 14.38
N ASP A 300 -16.02 7.16 13.63
CA ASP A 300 -16.30 8.47 13.04
C ASP A 300 -17.22 8.38 11.81
N LEU A 301 -17.06 7.36 10.96
CA LEU A 301 -18.02 7.06 9.88
C LEU A 301 -19.43 6.82 10.43
N ALA A 302 -19.57 6.03 11.50
CA ALA A 302 -20.84 5.78 12.16
C ALA A 302 -21.44 7.09 12.71
N ARG A 303 -20.64 7.93 13.37
CA ARG A 303 -21.05 9.25 13.87
C ARG A 303 -21.58 10.14 12.74
N ALA A 304 -20.85 10.21 11.62
CA ALA A 304 -21.24 11.01 10.45
C ALA A 304 -22.56 10.54 9.81
N ARG A 305 -22.88 9.24 9.90
CA ARG A 305 -24.13 8.63 9.42
C ARG A 305 -25.29 8.69 10.44
N GLY A 306 -25.09 9.22 11.64
CA GLY A 306 -26.08 9.22 12.73
C GLY A 306 -26.24 7.89 13.47
N GLU A 307 -25.41 6.89 13.16
CA GLU A 307 -25.42 5.52 13.69
C GLU A 307 -24.84 5.48 15.13
N SER A 308 -25.48 6.20 16.03
CA SER A 308 -24.94 6.60 17.34
C SER A 308 -24.57 5.42 18.24
N ALA A 309 -25.33 4.33 18.18
CA ALA A 309 -25.04 3.10 18.92
C ALA A 309 -23.73 2.44 18.43
N LYS A 310 -23.54 2.34 17.11
CA LYS A 310 -22.31 1.80 16.50
C LYS A 310 -21.11 2.72 16.68
N ALA A 311 -21.31 4.04 16.58
CA ALA A 311 -20.28 5.02 16.90
C ALA A 311 -19.77 4.87 18.34
N ALA A 312 -20.66 4.64 19.30
CA ALA A 312 -20.29 4.40 20.70
C ALA A 312 -19.67 3.01 20.93
N GLU A 313 -20.15 1.97 20.25
CA GLU A 313 -19.58 0.62 20.30
C GLU A 313 -18.12 0.60 19.81
N TRP A 314 -17.88 1.07 18.59
CA TRP A 314 -16.57 1.00 17.96
C TRP A 314 -15.57 1.99 18.57
N ARG A 315 -16.03 3.14 19.12
CA ARG A 315 -15.16 4.01 19.93
C ARG A 315 -14.68 3.32 21.20
N ARG A 316 -15.55 2.57 21.91
CA ARG A 316 -15.12 1.75 23.06
C ARG A 316 -14.15 0.66 22.65
N ALA A 317 -14.36 0.01 21.50
CA ALA A 317 -13.41 -0.96 20.97
C ALA A 317 -12.04 -0.32 20.65
N ALA A 318 -12.03 0.84 19.98
CA ALA A 318 -10.81 1.62 19.72
C ALA A 318 -10.07 2.00 21.01
N GLN A 319 -10.79 2.48 22.04
CA GLN A 319 -10.20 2.79 23.33
C GLN A 319 -9.54 1.57 23.97
N ARG A 320 -10.20 0.40 23.96
CA ARG A 320 -9.63 -0.85 24.50
C ARG A 320 -8.32 -1.23 23.82
N VAL A 321 -8.24 -1.08 22.48
CA VAL A 321 -6.99 -1.31 21.73
C VAL A 321 -5.93 -0.27 22.08
N SER A 322 -6.31 1.01 22.18
CA SER A 322 -5.40 2.11 22.57
C SER A 322 -4.80 1.87 23.97
N ASP A 323 -5.62 1.49 24.94
CA ASP A 323 -5.17 1.16 26.29
C ASP A 323 -4.28 -0.10 26.31
N ALA A 324 -4.56 -1.08 25.43
CA ALA A 324 -3.74 -2.27 25.30
C ALA A 324 -2.36 -1.96 24.69
N VAL A 325 -2.27 -1.04 23.73
CA VAL A 325 -0.99 -0.51 23.22
C VAL A 325 -0.20 0.16 24.34
N ALA A 326 -0.86 1.03 25.12
CA ALA A 326 -0.24 1.70 26.26
C ALA A 326 0.24 0.73 27.37
N ARG A 327 -0.50 -0.36 27.63
CA ARG A 327 -0.12 -1.37 28.63
C ARG A 327 0.93 -2.38 28.16
N GLN A 328 0.90 -2.80 26.89
CA GLN A 328 1.67 -3.97 26.42
C GLN A 328 2.81 -3.63 25.44
N PHE A 329 2.76 -2.50 24.73
CA PHE A 329 3.78 -2.10 23.76
C PHE A 329 4.63 -0.92 24.24
N ALA A 330 4.00 0.10 24.84
CA ALA A 330 4.71 1.30 25.30
C ALA A 330 5.83 1.01 26.34
N PRO A 331 5.67 0.11 27.34
CA PRO A 331 6.73 -0.17 28.33
C PRO A 331 8.01 -0.78 27.73
N TYR A 332 7.93 -1.32 26.51
CA TYR A 332 9.06 -1.89 25.78
C TYR A 332 9.57 -0.98 24.65
N GLY A 333 9.01 0.22 24.50
CA GLY A 333 9.37 1.19 23.46
C GLY A 333 8.82 0.86 22.07
N TYR A 334 7.58 0.36 22.01
CA TYR A 334 6.83 0.04 20.78
C TYR A 334 7.54 -0.93 19.81
N PRO A 335 8.03 -2.10 20.27
CA PRO A 335 8.63 -3.12 19.42
C PRO A 335 7.59 -3.85 18.55
N ARG A 336 8.06 -4.59 17.54
CA ARG A 336 7.21 -5.44 16.67
C ARG A 336 6.31 -6.39 17.44
N SER A 337 6.86 -7.04 18.47
CA SER A 337 6.16 -8.00 19.34
C SER A 337 6.27 -7.48 20.78
N PRO A 338 5.20 -7.52 21.60
CA PRO A 338 5.14 -6.86 22.91
C PRO A 338 5.93 -7.61 24.00
N VAL A 339 7.26 -7.62 23.86
CA VAL A 339 8.21 -8.31 24.76
C VAL A 339 9.39 -7.40 25.13
N PRO A 340 10.01 -7.60 26.32
CA PRO A 340 11.29 -6.96 26.65
C PRO A 340 12.34 -7.19 25.56
N HIS A 341 13.13 -6.16 25.27
CA HIS A 341 14.17 -6.17 24.22
C HIS A 341 13.67 -6.57 22.82
N GLY A 342 12.39 -6.36 22.53
CA GLY A 342 11.84 -6.61 21.20
C GLY A 342 12.48 -5.73 20.11
N SER A 343 12.84 -6.35 18.99
CA SER A 343 13.26 -5.65 17.76
C SER A 343 12.25 -4.62 17.30
N MET A 344 12.78 -3.52 16.76
CA MET A 344 12.02 -2.52 16.02
C MET A 344 11.58 -3.02 14.63
N ASP A 345 10.53 -2.42 14.10
CA ASP A 345 9.89 -2.72 12.82
C ASP A 345 9.12 -1.47 12.36
N THR A 346 9.01 -1.24 11.05
CA THR A 346 8.43 0.00 10.50
C THR A 346 6.97 0.23 10.90
N SER A 347 6.25 -0.82 11.34
CA SER A 347 4.89 -0.70 11.89
C SER A 347 4.73 0.23 13.10
N VAL A 348 5.82 0.66 13.75
CA VAL A 348 5.77 1.75 14.73
C VAL A 348 5.23 3.06 14.12
N THR A 349 5.34 3.25 12.80
CA THR A 349 4.70 4.36 12.08
C THR A 349 3.16 4.26 12.02
N PHE A 350 2.58 3.06 12.17
CA PHE A 350 1.12 2.84 12.08
C PHE A 350 0.35 3.35 13.30
N ILE A 351 1.04 3.72 14.37
CA ILE A 351 0.48 4.35 15.58
C ILE A 351 0.87 5.84 15.69
N ALA A 352 1.19 6.47 14.57
CA ALA A 352 1.58 7.88 14.47
C ALA A 352 0.91 8.54 13.23
N PRO A 353 1.09 9.86 12.99
CA PRO A 353 0.47 10.52 11.84
C PRO A 353 0.89 9.90 10.49
N PRO A 354 -0.02 9.77 9.51
CA PRO A 354 -1.42 10.24 9.51
C PRO A 354 -2.43 9.22 10.11
N PHE A 355 -2.00 8.11 10.68
CA PHE A 355 -2.87 7.01 11.10
C PHE A 355 -3.39 7.15 12.54
N ALA A 356 -2.65 7.86 13.39
CA ALA A 356 -3.04 8.24 14.75
C ALA A 356 -2.49 9.64 15.11
N PRO A 357 -2.99 10.27 16.19
CA PRO A 357 -2.43 11.54 16.68
C PRO A 357 -0.92 11.47 16.97
N ALA A 358 -0.25 12.62 16.94
CA ALA A 358 1.17 12.71 17.27
C ALA A 358 1.42 12.44 18.76
N ASP A 359 2.45 11.64 19.07
CA ASP A 359 2.91 11.34 20.42
C ASP A 359 4.44 11.36 20.45
N ALA A 360 5.03 12.07 21.41
CA ALA A 360 6.48 12.28 21.48
C ALA A 360 7.27 10.98 21.78
N THR A 361 6.69 10.05 22.54
CA THR A 361 7.31 8.76 22.86
C THR A 361 7.29 7.84 21.65
N VAL A 362 6.21 7.85 20.86
CA VAL A 362 6.12 7.16 19.57
C VAL A 362 7.08 7.78 18.55
N THR A 363 7.21 9.11 18.50
CA THR A 363 8.20 9.79 17.65
C THR A 363 9.64 9.36 17.99
N ALA A 364 9.99 9.26 19.27
CA ALA A 364 11.29 8.75 19.70
C ALA A 364 11.49 7.26 19.31
N ALA A 365 10.44 6.44 19.39
CA ALA A 365 10.48 5.05 18.95
C ALA A 365 10.64 4.92 17.41
N ILE A 366 10.04 5.82 16.62
CA ILE A 366 10.22 5.91 15.17
C ILE A 366 11.68 6.25 14.83
N ALA A 367 12.29 7.23 15.50
CA ALA A 367 13.70 7.57 15.30
C ALA A 367 14.64 6.39 15.65
N LYS A 368 14.33 5.67 16.75
CA LYS A 368 15.03 4.43 17.13
C LYS A 368 14.87 3.31 16.07
N ALA A 369 13.70 3.19 15.47
CA ALA A 369 13.42 2.22 14.41
C ALA A 369 14.23 2.55 13.14
N GLN A 370 14.18 3.80 12.67
CA GLN A 370 15.01 4.30 11.56
C GLN A 370 16.50 3.98 11.77
N ALA A 371 17.07 4.37 12.92
CA ALA A 371 18.49 4.15 13.22
C ALA A 371 18.91 2.66 13.25
N LYS A 372 17.97 1.76 13.55
CA LYS A 372 18.20 0.30 13.59
C LYS A 372 17.95 -0.41 12.25
N GLN A 373 17.30 0.26 11.31
CA GLN A 373 16.88 -0.30 10.03
C GLN A 373 17.62 0.34 8.84
N LEU A 374 18.26 1.49 9.02
CA LEU A 374 19.01 2.21 7.99
C LEU A 374 20.17 1.37 7.44
N LEU A 375 20.26 1.28 6.11
CA LEU A 375 21.32 0.60 5.38
C LEU A 375 22.35 1.57 4.79
N PRO A 376 23.56 1.10 4.46
CA PRO A 376 24.59 1.94 3.83
C PRO A 376 24.17 2.59 2.50
N ASN A 377 23.19 2.01 1.79
CA ASN A 377 22.64 2.59 0.56
C ASN A 377 21.64 3.74 0.81
N GLY A 378 21.31 4.07 2.06
CA GLY A 378 20.40 5.15 2.47
C GLY A 378 18.92 4.77 2.62
N GLY A 379 18.52 3.56 2.19
CA GLY A 379 17.18 3.03 2.43
C GLY A 379 17.11 2.24 3.74
N VAL A 380 15.96 1.62 4.02
CA VAL A 380 15.76 0.85 5.27
C VAL A 380 15.40 -0.61 5.03
N LEU A 381 15.77 -1.46 5.99
CA LEU A 381 15.21 -2.80 6.14
C LEU A 381 13.75 -2.76 6.63
N PRO A 382 12.97 -3.82 6.35
CA PRO A 382 11.67 -4.12 6.96
C PRO A 382 11.56 -3.93 8.47
N GLY A 383 12.61 -4.34 9.19
CA GLY A 383 12.70 -4.33 10.64
C GLY A 383 14.07 -4.83 11.07
N GLU A 384 14.43 -4.57 12.33
CA GLU A 384 15.74 -4.97 12.90
C GLU A 384 15.94 -6.50 12.91
N GLY A 385 14.84 -7.26 13.04
CA GLY A 385 14.84 -8.73 13.00
C GLY A 385 14.47 -9.30 11.62
N TRP A 386 14.86 -8.63 10.53
CA TRP A 386 14.56 -9.10 9.17
C TRP A 386 15.41 -10.32 8.79
N SER A 387 14.78 -11.32 8.16
CA SER A 387 15.41 -12.61 7.83
C SER A 387 15.70 -12.80 6.34
N GLY A 388 15.35 -11.82 5.49
CA GLY A 388 15.77 -11.81 4.09
C GLY A 388 17.15 -11.15 3.94
N ASN A 389 17.56 -10.89 2.69
CA ASN A 389 18.84 -10.25 2.39
C ASN A 389 19.03 -8.93 3.18
N PRO A 390 20.09 -8.80 4.00
CA PRO A 390 20.32 -7.64 4.86
C PRO A 390 20.82 -6.40 4.10
N ASP A 391 21.29 -6.55 2.86
CA ASP A 391 21.84 -5.46 2.04
C ASP A 391 20.81 -4.88 1.06
N VAL A 392 19.54 -5.28 1.17
CA VAL A 392 18.44 -4.86 0.29
C VAL A 392 17.46 -3.97 1.06
N ALA A 393 17.44 -2.69 0.70
CA ALA A 393 16.46 -1.73 1.20
C ALA A 393 15.09 -1.98 0.58
N TRP A 394 14.03 -1.75 1.37
CA TRP A 394 12.64 -1.83 0.93
C TRP A 394 12.03 -0.43 0.82
N THR A 395 11.42 -0.15 -0.32
CA THR A 395 10.88 1.18 -0.62
C THR A 395 9.55 1.50 0.07
N PRO A 396 8.63 0.57 0.36
CA PRO A 396 7.42 0.90 1.12
C PRO A 396 7.77 1.42 2.52
N GLU A 397 8.75 0.83 3.19
CA GLU A 397 9.14 1.17 4.55
C GLU A 397 9.90 2.49 4.60
N THR A 398 10.78 2.71 3.62
CA THR A 398 11.42 4.00 3.40
C THR A 398 10.36 5.09 3.14
N ALA A 399 9.31 4.77 2.38
CA ALA A 399 8.20 5.67 2.13
C ALA A 399 7.31 5.88 3.37
N LEU A 400 7.11 4.88 4.23
CA LEU A 400 6.35 5.00 5.48
C LEU A 400 7.02 5.96 6.46
N PHE A 401 8.35 5.91 6.61
CA PHE A 401 9.09 6.92 7.36
C PHE A 401 8.96 8.32 6.73
N GLY A 402 9.06 8.44 5.40
CA GLY A 402 8.83 9.69 4.68
C GLY A 402 7.42 10.28 4.87
N LEU A 403 6.39 9.45 4.76
CA LEU A 403 4.98 9.82 5.00
C LEU A 403 4.77 10.26 6.44
N ASN A 404 5.28 9.51 7.42
CA ASN A 404 5.14 9.87 8.82
C ASN A 404 5.86 11.17 9.16
N ALA A 405 7.08 11.39 8.65
CA ALA A 405 7.80 12.64 8.80
C ALA A 405 7.00 13.82 8.21
N ALA A 406 6.48 13.67 6.98
CA ALA A 406 5.68 14.70 6.31
C ALA A 406 4.38 15.02 7.07
N ALA A 407 3.62 13.99 7.44
CA ALA A 407 2.37 14.13 8.20
C ALA A 407 2.58 14.65 9.64
N SER A 408 3.82 14.60 10.16
CA SER A 408 4.21 15.16 11.46
C SER A 408 4.89 16.54 11.34
N GLY A 409 4.92 17.15 10.15
CA GLY A 409 5.57 18.45 9.92
C GLY A 409 7.11 18.44 9.90
N ARG A 410 7.75 17.27 9.96
CA ARG A 410 9.21 17.10 9.89
C ARG A 410 9.68 17.13 8.43
N THR A 411 9.58 18.30 7.81
CA THR A 411 9.67 18.47 6.34
C THR A 411 11.03 18.08 5.75
N ASP A 412 12.15 18.32 6.44
CA ASP A 412 13.49 17.99 5.94
C ASP A 412 13.82 16.50 6.05
N GLU A 413 13.34 15.84 7.12
CA GLU A 413 13.42 14.38 7.26
C GLU A 413 12.58 13.70 6.18
N ALA A 414 11.35 14.18 5.94
CA ALA A 414 10.50 13.70 4.85
C ALA A 414 11.16 13.88 3.48
N ALA A 415 11.79 15.04 3.25
CA ALA A 415 12.51 15.32 2.00
C ALA A 415 13.72 14.41 1.80
N THR A 416 14.43 14.02 2.88
CA THR A 416 15.50 13.02 2.83
C THR A 416 14.99 11.68 2.28
N TRP A 417 13.92 11.14 2.87
CA TRP A 417 13.33 9.87 2.44
C TRP A 417 12.75 9.93 1.01
N LEU A 418 12.06 11.01 0.67
CA LEU A 418 11.45 11.20 -0.67
C LEU A 418 12.50 11.45 -1.76
N SER A 419 13.61 12.11 -1.45
CA SER A 419 14.75 12.27 -2.36
C SER A 419 15.43 10.93 -2.64
N TRP A 420 15.63 10.10 -1.61
CA TRP A 420 16.15 8.75 -1.79
C TRP A 420 15.25 7.90 -2.68
N LEU A 421 13.93 7.93 -2.47
CA LEU A 421 12.95 7.23 -3.31
C LEU A 421 12.95 7.75 -4.75
N SER A 422 13.12 9.05 -4.97
CA SER A 422 13.20 9.66 -6.30
C SER A 422 14.48 9.27 -7.05
N ALA A 423 15.60 9.13 -6.33
CA ALA A 423 16.90 8.75 -6.90
C ALA A 423 17.00 7.25 -7.24
N ASN A 424 16.35 6.37 -6.47
CA ASN A 424 16.43 4.90 -6.63
C ASN A 424 15.25 4.31 -7.42
N ARG A 425 14.73 5.06 -8.40
CA ARG A 425 13.71 4.60 -9.35
C ARG A 425 14.35 3.74 -10.45
N THR A 426 13.53 3.04 -11.25
CA THR A 426 14.01 2.32 -12.44
C THR A 426 14.54 3.28 -13.52
N SER A 427 15.12 2.73 -14.59
CA SER A 427 15.53 3.51 -15.78
C SER A 427 14.39 4.31 -16.42
N LEU A 428 13.13 3.89 -16.28
CA LEU A 428 11.95 4.66 -16.71
C LEU A 428 11.31 5.49 -15.60
N GLY A 429 11.95 5.60 -14.44
CA GLY A 429 11.49 6.42 -13.33
C GLY A 429 10.31 5.85 -12.54
N VAL A 430 10.05 4.53 -12.58
CA VAL A 430 9.01 3.89 -11.74
C VAL A 430 9.59 3.45 -10.39
N LEU A 431 8.75 3.35 -9.35
CA LEU A 431 9.16 2.97 -7.99
C LEU A 431 9.21 1.43 -7.83
N PRO A 432 10.38 0.81 -7.58
CA PRO A 432 10.49 -0.63 -7.32
C PRO A 432 10.11 -0.98 -5.88
N GLU A 433 9.85 -2.25 -5.55
CA GLU A 433 9.71 -2.74 -4.16
C GLU A 433 11.03 -2.65 -3.37
N LYS A 434 12.15 -2.93 -4.04
CA LYS A 434 13.47 -3.16 -3.43
C LYS A 434 14.58 -2.43 -4.17
N VAL A 435 15.60 -2.06 -3.42
CA VAL A 435 16.84 -1.43 -3.89
C VAL A 435 18.02 -2.15 -3.26
N GLY A 436 18.92 -2.70 -4.07
CA GLY A 436 20.10 -3.42 -3.59
C GLY A 436 21.20 -2.50 -3.06
N ALA A 437 22.27 -3.09 -2.55
CA ALA A 437 23.43 -2.38 -1.98
C ALA A 437 24.02 -1.27 -2.89
N THR A 438 23.93 -1.45 -4.21
CA THR A 438 24.47 -0.52 -5.22
C THR A 438 23.47 0.55 -5.70
N GLY A 439 22.32 0.71 -5.04
CA GLY A 439 21.27 1.65 -5.45
C GLY A 439 20.44 1.19 -6.66
N ARG A 440 20.74 0.01 -7.23
CA ARG A 440 19.97 -0.54 -8.35
C ARG A 440 18.68 -1.21 -7.86
N PRO A 441 17.56 -1.12 -8.61
CA PRO A 441 16.34 -1.87 -8.34
C PRO A 441 16.60 -3.38 -8.22
N ALA A 442 16.01 -4.00 -7.19
CA ALA A 442 16.22 -5.40 -6.81
C ALA A 442 14.90 -6.16 -6.55
N GLY A 443 13.79 -5.68 -7.11
CA GLY A 443 12.45 -6.25 -6.91
C GLY A 443 11.46 -5.83 -8.01
N PRO A 444 10.19 -6.27 -7.92
CA PRO A 444 9.15 -5.89 -8.87
C PRO A 444 8.96 -4.37 -8.92
N ALA A 445 8.66 -3.85 -10.11
CA ALA A 445 8.52 -2.42 -10.36
C ALA A 445 7.54 -2.20 -11.53
N PRO A 446 6.51 -1.34 -11.40
CA PRO A 446 6.17 -0.53 -10.23
C PRO A 446 5.60 -1.36 -9.08
N LEU A 447 5.79 -0.90 -7.83
CA LEU A 447 5.01 -1.35 -6.67
C LEU A 447 3.96 -0.30 -6.31
N GLY A 448 2.68 -0.68 -6.41
CA GLY A 448 1.54 0.20 -6.13
C GLY A 448 1.50 0.70 -4.68
N TRP A 449 1.97 -0.10 -3.73
CA TRP A 449 2.01 0.32 -2.32
C TRP A 449 2.99 1.48 -2.09
N THR A 450 4.24 1.38 -2.54
CA THR A 450 5.22 2.49 -2.52
C THR A 450 4.71 3.72 -3.24
N ALA A 451 4.17 3.55 -4.46
CA ALA A 451 3.61 4.65 -5.25
C ALA A 451 2.50 5.39 -4.47
N SER A 452 1.64 4.65 -3.77
CA SER A 452 0.58 5.23 -2.95
C SER A 452 1.11 6.01 -1.74
N ILE A 453 2.08 5.43 -1.02
CA ILE A 453 2.68 6.07 0.17
C ILE A 453 3.44 7.35 -0.22
N VAL A 454 4.16 7.34 -1.34
CA VAL A 454 4.84 8.53 -1.89
C VAL A 454 3.85 9.65 -2.21
N LEU A 455 2.73 9.35 -2.87
CA LEU A 455 1.70 10.36 -3.17
C LEU A 455 1.05 10.93 -1.91
N LEU A 456 0.82 10.11 -0.88
CA LEU A 456 0.38 10.57 0.43
C LEU A 456 1.42 11.48 1.08
N GLY A 457 2.70 11.11 1.08
CA GLY A 457 3.80 11.89 1.69
C GLY A 457 4.03 13.24 0.99
N LEU A 458 4.00 13.25 -0.34
CA LEU A 458 4.09 14.49 -1.14
C LEU A 458 2.87 15.40 -0.92
N THR A 459 1.67 14.83 -0.74
CA THR A 459 0.50 15.62 -0.36
C THR A 459 0.66 16.17 1.05
N ALA A 460 1.13 15.37 2.01
CA ALA A 460 1.31 15.77 3.41
C ALA A 460 2.30 16.94 3.58
N LEU A 461 3.32 17.05 2.73
CA LEU A 461 4.22 18.20 2.66
C LEU A 461 3.54 19.48 2.14
N GLN A 462 2.50 19.37 1.30
CA GLN A 462 1.77 20.50 0.74
C GLN A 462 0.59 20.94 1.61
N ARG A 463 -0.07 19.99 2.28
CA ARG A 463 -1.24 20.22 3.14
C ARG A 463 -1.39 19.10 4.17
N PRO A 464 -1.90 19.37 5.39
CA PRO A 464 -2.17 18.33 6.37
C PRO A 464 -3.09 17.22 5.81
N LEU A 465 -2.76 15.97 6.13
CA LEU A 465 -3.66 14.85 5.92
C LEU A 465 -4.59 14.68 7.13
N PRO A 466 -5.86 14.28 6.94
CA PRO A 466 -6.76 14.02 8.05
C PRO A 466 -6.30 12.78 8.83
N VAL A 467 -6.33 12.89 10.17
CA VAL A 467 -5.98 11.82 11.11
C VAL A 467 -7.26 11.29 11.77
N PRO A 468 -7.45 9.95 11.91
CA PRO A 468 -8.62 9.40 12.60
C PRO A 468 -8.75 9.95 14.03
N PRO A 469 -9.95 10.40 14.46
CA PRO A 469 -10.14 10.94 15.79
C PRO A 469 -9.87 9.88 16.89
N PRO A 470 -9.39 10.29 18.07
CA PRO A 470 -8.91 9.39 19.12
C PRO A 470 -9.97 8.41 19.68
#